data_AF-A0A1V2PCI7-F1
#
_entry.id   AF-A0A1V2PCI7-F1
#
_cell.length_a   1.000
_cell.length_b   1.000
_cell.length_c   1.000
_cell.angle_alpha   90.00
_cell.angle_beta   90.00
_cell.angle_gamma   90.00
#
_symmetry.space_group_name_H-M   'P 1'
#
loop_
_entity.id
_entity.type
_entity.pdbx_description
1 polymer ?
#
loop_
_entity_poly.entity_id
_entity_poly.type
_entity_poly.pdbx_seq_one_letter_code
_entity_poly.pdbx_strand_id
1 'polypeptide(L)'
;MSDTAAAERMADRLRAVVFDEDEAFARQRSRFRLTREFLRRTALWSQALGVEDQWPFVDLAAVLDPGSEVDPTLVEKLQLDTSSAESFPVPPAMALAIVRWAGLGGLPRQRFPELDDPYEPLVALFERGGAYTVGGRQIELGYGTYPIRTLAERAALEPVPIDGASLDALDGERS
;
A
#
# COMPACT_ATOMS: atom_id res chain seq x y z
N MET A 1 -3.28 -10.20 20.24
CA MET A 1 -4.68 -10.46 19.86
C MET A 1 -4.85 -9.93 18.45
N SER A 2 -5.28 -10.78 17.52
CA SER A 2 -5.63 -10.36 16.16
C SER A 2 -6.87 -9.47 16.18
N ASP A 3 -6.88 -8.39 15.39
CA ASP A 3 -8.01 -7.48 15.20
C ASP A 3 -8.76 -7.86 13.92
N THR A 4 -9.57 -8.93 14.02
CA THR A 4 -10.37 -9.45 12.90
C THR A 4 -11.28 -8.38 12.30
N ALA A 5 -11.85 -7.50 13.12
CA ALA A 5 -12.73 -6.44 12.64
C ALA A 5 -11.97 -5.39 11.80
N ALA A 6 -10.71 -5.09 12.14
CA ALA A 6 -9.86 -4.24 11.31
C ALA A 6 -9.49 -4.91 9.98
N ALA A 7 -9.16 -6.20 10.00
CA ALA A 7 -8.88 -6.98 8.79
C ALA A 7 -10.10 -7.02 7.85
N GLU A 8 -11.31 -7.25 8.39
CA GLU A 8 -12.57 -7.24 7.64
C GLU A 8 -12.84 -5.90 6.95
N ARG A 9 -12.72 -4.79 7.70
CA ARG A 9 -12.88 -3.42 7.16
C ARG A 9 -11.86 -3.13 6.07
N MET A 10 -10.62 -3.59 6.24
CA MET A 10 -9.58 -3.41 5.23
C MET A 10 -9.89 -4.22 3.96
N ALA A 11 -10.36 -5.46 4.10
CA ALA A 11 -10.80 -6.25 2.96
C ALA A 11 -11.98 -5.58 2.21
N ASP A 12 -12.91 -4.95 2.93
CA ASP A 12 -13.99 -4.16 2.32
C ASP A 12 -13.47 -2.95 1.54
N ARG A 13 -12.52 -2.19 2.11
CA ARG A 13 -11.88 -1.05 1.42
C ARG A 13 -11.24 -1.51 0.12
N LEU A 14 -10.43 -2.57 0.16
CA LEU A 14 -9.73 -3.07 -1.03
C LEU A 14 -10.70 -3.63 -2.08
N ARG A 15 -11.79 -4.26 -1.67
CA ARG A 15 -12.82 -4.78 -2.59
C ARG A 15 -13.64 -3.66 -3.24
N ALA A 16 -13.78 -2.51 -2.58
CA ALA A 16 -14.46 -1.35 -3.14
C ALA A 16 -13.62 -0.61 -4.20
N VAL A 17 -12.34 -0.93 -4.34
CA VAL A 17 -11.47 -0.32 -5.36
C VAL A 17 -11.95 -0.75 -6.74
N VAL A 18 -12.20 0.24 -7.58
CA VAL A 18 -12.47 0.08 -9.01
C VAL A 18 -11.38 0.79 -9.79
N PHE A 19 -10.86 0.15 -10.83
CA PHE A 19 -9.94 0.82 -11.74
C PHE A 19 -10.71 1.80 -12.63
N ASP A 20 -10.30 3.07 -12.60
CA ASP A 20 -10.85 4.14 -13.42
C ASP A 20 -9.68 4.98 -13.94
N GLU A 21 -9.39 4.84 -15.23
CA GLU A 21 -8.25 5.49 -15.88
C GLU A 21 -8.39 7.02 -15.90
N ASP A 22 -9.61 7.53 -16.11
CA ASP A 22 -9.87 8.97 -16.16
C ASP A 22 -9.70 9.59 -14.77
N GLU A 23 -10.22 8.94 -13.73
CA GLU A 23 -10.01 9.36 -12.34
C GLU A 23 -8.53 9.26 -11.94
N ALA A 24 -7.85 8.18 -12.33
CA ALA A 24 -6.43 7.98 -12.05
C ALA A 24 -5.56 9.07 -12.70
N PHE A 25 -5.87 9.47 -13.94
CA PHE A 25 -5.19 10.54 -14.64
C PHE A 25 -5.48 11.91 -14.02
N ALA A 26 -6.75 12.20 -13.71
CA ALA A 26 -7.14 13.44 -13.04
C ALA A 26 -6.46 13.62 -11.67
N ARG A 27 -6.12 12.50 -11.00
CA ARG A 27 -5.45 12.46 -9.69
C ARG A 27 -3.99 12.04 -9.75
N GLN A 28 -3.32 12.25 -10.89
CA GLN A 28 -1.94 11.78 -11.09
C GLN A 28 -0.95 12.33 -10.06
N ARG A 29 -1.10 13.58 -9.62
CA ARG A 29 -0.11 14.24 -8.73
C ARG A 29 -0.19 13.65 -7.32
N SER A 30 -1.40 13.48 -6.79
CA SER A 30 -1.61 12.79 -5.51
C SER A 30 -1.20 11.32 -5.57
N ARG A 31 -1.48 10.61 -6.66
CA ARG A 31 -1.04 9.22 -6.83
C ARG A 31 0.49 9.08 -6.82
N PHE A 32 1.22 9.96 -7.51
CA PHE A 32 2.69 9.98 -7.40
C PHE A 32 3.20 10.28 -5.99
N ARG A 33 2.53 11.20 -5.27
CA ARG A 33 2.85 11.48 -3.87
C ARG A 33 2.63 10.25 -2.99
N LEU A 34 1.54 9.53 -3.20
CA LEU A 34 1.21 8.32 -2.46
C LEU A 34 2.19 7.19 -2.74
N THR A 35 2.60 7.00 -4.00
CA THR A 35 3.68 6.06 -4.34
C THR A 35 4.99 6.42 -3.65
N ARG A 36 5.37 7.71 -3.64
CA ARG A 36 6.55 8.19 -2.93
C ARG A 36 6.49 7.84 -1.45
N GLU A 37 5.34 8.10 -0.82
CA GLU A 37 5.16 7.90 0.61
C GLU A 37 5.10 6.42 0.98
N PHE A 38 4.45 5.58 0.17
CA PHE A 38 4.48 4.11 0.31
C PHE A 38 5.92 3.58 0.33
N LEU A 39 6.73 3.99 -0.66
CA LEU A 39 8.14 3.58 -0.74
C LEU A 39 8.97 4.08 0.43
N ARG A 40 8.73 5.31 0.91
CA ARG A 40 9.39 5.88 2.09
C ARG A 40 9.05 5.08 3.35
N ARG A 41 7.76 4.86 3.62
CA ARG A 41 7.32 4.20 4.85
C ARG A 41 7.74 2.73 4.88
N THR A 42 7.59 2.01 3.77
CA THR A 42 8.08 0.62 3.70
C THR A 42 9.60 0.55 3.85
N ALA A 43 10.36 1.53 3.37
CA ALA A 43 11.82 1.57 3.57
C ALA A 43 12.19 1.69 5.05
N LEU A 44 11.51 2.57 5.78
CA LEU A 44 11.71 2.73 7.23
C LEU A 44 11.32 1.44 7.99
N TRP A 45 10.21 0.82 7.63
CA TRP A 45 9.79 -0.45 8.24
C TRP A 45 10.77 -1.58 7.93
N SER A 46 11.27 -1.69 6.69
CA SER A 46 12.25 -2.71 6.33
C SER A 46 13.57 -2.54 7.08
N GLN A 47 14.02 -1.30 7.34
CA GLN A 47 15.17 -1.04 8.21
C GLN A 47 14.90 -1.44 9.66
N ALA A 48 13.74 -1.07 10.20
CA ALA A 48 13.37 -1.35 11.58
C ALA A 48 13.25 -2.87 11.86
N LEU A 49 12.87 -3.64 10.84
CA LEU A 49 12.72 -5.10 10.91
C LEU A 49 13.94 -5.88 10.42
N GLY A 50 14.98 -5.22 9.88
CA GLY A 50 16.18 -5.88 9.35
C GLY A 50 15.91 -6.76 8.12
N VAL A 51 15.02 -6.32 7.22
CA VAL A 51 14.62 -7.03 5.99
C VAL A 51 14.85 -6.18 4.74
N GLU A 52 15.95 -5.42 4.73
CA GLU A 52 16.27 -4.43 3.68
C GLU A 52 16.34 -5.05 2.27
N ASP A 53 16.85 -6.28 2.16
CA ASP A 53 17.02 -6.97 0.87
C ASP A 53 15.69 -7.43 0.23
N GLN A 54 14.58 -7.37 0.97
CA GLN A 54 13.24 -7.79 0.52
C GLN A 54 12.33 -6.60 0.17
N TRP A 55 12.79 -5.38 0.40
CA TRP A 55 12.05 -4.14 0.10
C TRP A 55 11.85 -3.95 -1.43
N PRO A 56 10.71 -3.39 -1.92
CA PRO A 56 9.64 -2.71 -1.18
C PRO A 56 8.36 -3.51 -0.93
N PHE A 57 8.28 -4.74 -1.45
CA PHE A 57 7.02 -5.50 -1.50
C PHE A 57 6.97 -6.68 -0.51
N VAL A 58 7.90 -6.71 0.46
CA VAL A 58 7.87 -7.70 1.55
C VAL A 58 6.59 -7.58 2.36
N ASP A 59 6.03 -8.72 2.76
CA ASP A 59 4.91 -8.75 3.71
C ASP A 59 5.43 -8.41 5.12
N LEU A 60 5.40 -7.12 5.45
CA LEU A 60 5.85 -6.60 6.75
C LEU A 60 5.07 -7.19 7.93
N ALA A 61 3.82 -7.62 7.72
CA ALA A 61 3.02 -8.22 8.79
C ALA A 61 3.52 -9.63 9.11
N ALA A 62 3.83 -10.42 8.08
CA ALA A 62 4.45 -11.74 8.23
C ALA A 62 5.83 -11.68 8.90
N VAL A 63 6.59 -10.61 8.66
CA VAL A 63 7.89 -10.41 9.31
C VAL A 63 7.70 -10.00 10.77
N LEU A 64 6.77 -9.09 11.06
CA LEU A 64 6.54 -8.57 12.40
C LEU A 64 5.92 -9.62 13.34
N ASP A 65 4.96 -10.41 12.85
CA ASP A 65 4.34 -11.52 13.55
C ASP A 65 4.20 -12.73 12.61
N PRO A 66 5.18 -13.65 12.60
CA PRO A 66 5.15 -14.84 11.75
C PRO A 66 3.97 -15.78 12.00
N GLY A 67 3.31 -15.67 13.17
CA GLY A 67 2.10 -16.42 13.50
C GLY A 67 0.81 -15.75 13.01
N SER A 68 0.90 -14.57 12.40
CA SER A 68 -0.25 -13.86 11.85
C SER A 68 -0.66 -14.48 10.51
N GLU A 69 -1.90 -14.96 10.47
CA GLU A 69 -2.53 -15.50 9.27
C GLU A 69 -3.74 -14.64 8.88
N VAL A 70 -4.01 -14.57 7.57
CA VAL A 70 -5.24 -13.97 7.06
C VAL A 70 -6.32 -15.03 7.10
N ASP A 71 -7.48 -14.68 7.66
CA ASP A 71 -8.65 -15.57 7.69
C ASP A 71 -8.98 -16.05 6.26
N PRO A 72 -9.10 -17.37 6.00
CA PRO A 72 -9.44 -17.90 4.69
C PRO A 72 -10.70 -17.27 4.06
N THR A 73 -11.69 -16.89 4.88
CA THR A 73 -12.91 -16.22 4.40
C THR A 73 -12.62 -14.83 3.82
N LEU A 74 -11.59 -14.12 4.33
CA LEU A 74 -11.13 -12.85 3.78
C LEU A 74 -10.34 -13.05 2.47
N VAL A 75 -9.58 -14.13 2.37
CA VAL A 75 -8.90 -14.51 1.12
C VAL A 75 -9.91 -14.76 0.01
N GLU A 76 -10.97 -15.53 0.31
CA GLU A 76 -12.09 -15.77 -0.60
C GLU A 76 -12.87 -14.49 -0.92
N LYS A 77 -13.12 -13.63 0.08
CA LYS A 77 -13.82 -12.35 -0.10
C LYS A 77 -13.08 -11.41 -1.04
N LEU A 78 -11.75 -11.42 -1.00
CA LEU A 78 -10.89 -10.70 -1.93
C LEU A 78 -10.84 -11.37 -3.30
N GLN A 79 -11.57 -12.47 -3.56
CA GLN A 79 -11.64 -13.15 -4.85
C GLN A 79 -10.27 -13.33 -5.50
N LEU A 80 -9.25 -13.69 -4.70
CA LEU A 80 -7.86 -13.79 -5.15
C LEU A 80 -7.61 -15.03 -6.04
N ASP A 81 -8.61 -15.48 -6.79
CA ASP A 81 -8.45 -16.53 -7.77
C ASP A 81 -7.53 -16.02 -8.87
N THR A 82 -6.28 -16.49 -8.83
CA THR A 82 -5.22 -16.10 -9.77
C THR A 82 -5.52 -16.46 -11.23
N SER A 83 -6.60 -17.22 -11.50
CA SER A 83 -7.05 -17.54 -12.85
C SER A 83 -7.90 -16.44 -13.51
N SER A 84 -8.44 -15.48 -12.76
CA SER A 84 -9.23 -14.35 -13.27
C SER A 84 -8.46 -13.03 -13.19
N ALA A 85 -7.32 -12.98 -13.89
CA ALA A 85 -6.41 -11.83 -13.90
C ALA A 85 -7.02 -10.50 -14.41
N GLU A 86 -8.25 -10.52 -14.92
CA GLU A 86 -8.86 -9.37 -15.60
C GLU A 86 -9.57 -8.37 -14.65
N SER A 87 -9.77 -8.70 -13.36
CA SER A 87 -10.64 -7.89 -12.48
C SER A 87 -9.97 -7.24 -11.26
N PHE A 88 -8.66 -7.43 -11.01
CA PHE A 88 -8.05 -6.92 -9.78
C PHE A 88 -7.18 -5.68 -9.97
N PRO A 89 -7.61 -4.49 -9.47
CA PRO A 89 -6.76 -3.30 -9.44
C PRO A 89 -5.62 -3.38 -8.41
N VAL A 90 -5.69 -4.32 -7.46
CA VAL A 90 -4.70 -4.52 -6.39
C VAL A 90 -3.96 -5.85 -6.61
N PRO A 91 -2.62 -5.87 -6.63
CA PRO A 91 -1.89 -7.14 -6.73
C PRO A 91 -2.26 -8.10 -5.57
N PRO A 92 -2.65 -9.37 -5.83
CA PRO A 92 -3.13 -10.30 -4.82
C PRO A 92 -2.23 -10.44 -3.58
N ALA A 93 -0.92 -10.57 -3.79
CA ALA A 93 0.05 -10.67 -2.70
C ALA A 93 0.06 -9.41 -1.81
N MET A 94 -0.13 -8.24 -2.41
CA MET A 94 -0.17 -6.98 -1.68
C MET A 94 -1.50 -6.81 -0.95
N ALA A 95 -2.63 -7.23 -1.54
CA ALA A 95 -3.92 -7.24 -0.85
C ALA A 95 -3.85 -8.08 0.44
N LEU A 96 -3.22 -9.26 0.38
CA LEU A 96 -3.00 -10.11 1.55
C LEU A 96 -2.11 -9.46 2.60
N ALA A 97 -0.98 -8.87 2.20
CA ALA A 97 -0.08 -8.17 3.12
C ALA A 97 -0.77 -7.02 3.84
N ILE A 98 -1.58 -6.22 3.12
CA ILE A 98 -2.37 -5.10 3.68
C ILE A 98 -3.42 -5.60 4.66
N VAL A 99 -4.18 -6.65 4.33
CA VAL A 99 -5.21 -7.21 5.23
C VAL A 99 -4.57 -7.86 6.46
N ARG A 100 -3.47 -8.59 6.28
CA ARG A 100 -2.71 -9.18 7.40
C ARG A 100 -2.21 -8.10 8.35
N TRP A 101 -1.66 -7.02 7.81
CA TRP A 101 -1.21 -5.86 8.59
C TRP A 101 -2.34 -5.24 9.41
N ALA A 102 -3.50 -5.01 8.80
CA ALA A 102 -4.67 -4.52 9.52
C ALA A 102 -5.08 -5.46 10.68
N GLY A 103 -4.99 -6.77 10.47
CA GLY A 103 -5.23 -7.78 11.50
C GLY A 103 -4.25 -7.76 12.69
N LEU A 104 -3.08 -7.14 12.55
CA LEU A 104 -2.15 -6.97 13.69
C LEU A 104 -2.66 -5.93 14.71
N GLY A 105 -3.64 -5.12 14.35
CA GLY A 105 -4.25 -4.11 15.22
C GLY A 105 -3.20 -3.14 15.79
N GLY A 106 -3.15 -3.04 17.12
CA GLY A 106 -2.22 -2.13 17.81
C GLY A 106 -0.76 -2.59 17.86
N LEU A 107 -0.44 -3.83 17.47
CA LEU A 107 0.89 -4.41 17.63
C LEU A 107 2.00 -3.61 16.94
N PRO A 108 1.87 -3.16 15.67
CA PRO A 108 2.92 -2.38 15.01
C PRO A 108 3.27 -1.10 15.78
N ARG A 109 2.26 -0.34 16.23
CA ARG A 109 2.45 0.89 17.02
C ARG A 109 3.01 0.64 18.41
N GLN A 110 2.75 -0.52 19.01
CA GLN A 110 3.35 -0.89 20.29
C GLN A 110 4.84 -1.18 20.15
N ARG A 111 5.25 -1.76 19.01
CA ARG A 111 6.65 -2.14 18.77
C ARG A 111 7.50 -0.99 18.22
N PHE A 112 6.92 -0.18 17.33
CA PHE A 112 7.56 0.93 16.64
C PHE A 112 6.63 2.16 16.66
N PRO A 113 6.48 2.84 17.80
CA PRO A 113 5.54 3.95 17.98
C PRO A 113 5.83 5.18 17.08
N GLU A 114 7.06 5.31 16.61
CA GLU A 114 7.53 6.38 15.73
C GLU A 114 7.22 6.13 14.24
N LEU A 115 6.84 4.91 13.86
CA LEU A 115 6.57 4.55 12.48
C LEU A 115 5.08 4.63 12.14
N ASP A 116 4.78 5.38 11.08
CA ASP A 116 3.45 5.42 10.48
C ASP A 116 3.08 4.10 9.80
N ASP A 117 1.79 3.91 9.54
CA ASP A 117 1.30 2.76 8.77
C ASP A 117 1.97 2.72 7.38
N PRO A 118 2.65 1.60 7.01
CA PRO A 118 3.37 1.48 5.75
C PRO A 118 2.45 1.38 4.53
N TYR A 119 1.24 0.88 4.70
CA TYR A 119 0.33 0.53 3.62
C TYR A 119 -0.77 1.57 3.38
N GLU A 120 -1.07 2.43 4.35
CA GLU A 120 -2.08 3.49 4.15
C GLU A 120 -1.86 4.35 2.88
N PRO A 121 -0.63 4.76 2.50
CA PRO A 121 -0.43 5.46 1.24
C PRO A 121 -0.79 4.61 0.01
N LEU A 122 -0.58 3.29 0.08
CA LEU A 122 -0.90 2.40 -1.03
C LEU A 122 -2.41 2.15 -1.13
N VAL A 123 -3.11 2.02 0.00
CA VAL A 123 -4.57 1.92 0.02
C VAL A 123 -5.19 3.20 -0.54
N ALA A 124 -4.72 4.37 -0.09
CA ALA A 124 -5.17 5.66 -0.62
C ALA A 124 -4.86 5.82 -2.12
N LEU A 125 -3.78 5.21 -2.63
CA LEU A 125 -3.48 5.20 -4.06
C LEU A 125 -4.56 4.40 -4.81
N PHE A 126 -4.91 3.21 -4.32
CA PHE A 126 -5.96 2.39 -4.91
C PHE A 126 -7.32 3.08 -4.89
N GLU A 127 -7.68 3.71 -3.77
CA GLU A 127 -8.93 4.47 -3.60
C GLU A 127 -9.03 5.69 -4.53
N ARG A 128 -7.92 6.10 -5.17
CA ARG A 128 -7.88 7.20 -6.14
C ARG A 128 -7.71 6.66 -7.56
N GLY A 129 -8.67 5.88 -8.05
CA GLY A 129 -8.72 5.46 -9.46
C GLY A 129 -7.89 4.20 -9.80
N GLY A 130 -7.44 3.44 -8.79
CA GLY A 130 -7.04 2.04 -9.01
C GLY A 130 -5.54 1.76 -9.09
N ALA A 131 -5.11 0.98 -10.08
CA ALA A 131 -4.00 0.04 -9.98
C ALA A 131 -2.59 0.61 -10.16
N TYR A 132 -1.60 -0.27 -9.99
CA TYR A 132 -0.23 -0.08 -10.50
C TYR A 132 0.31 -1.40 -11.06
N THR A 133 1.32 -1.30 -11.92
CA THR A 133 2.15 -2.45 -12.30
C THR A 133 3.61 -2.19 -11.93
N VAL A 134 4.44 -3.23 -11.89
CA VAL A 134 5.85 -3.13 -11.54
C VAL A 134 6.69 -3.71 -12.68
N GLY A 135 7.65 -2.92 -13.16
CA GLY A 135 8.59 -3.34 -14.20
C GLY A 135 9.88 -2.53 -14.12
N GLY A 136 11.03 -3.17 -14.39
CA GLY A 136 12.31 -2.44 -14.51
C GLY A 136 12.72 -1.60 -13.29
N ARG A 137 12.39 -2.04 -12.06
CA ARG A 137 12.56 -1.26 -10.79
C ARG A 137 11.76 0.05 -10.77
N GLN A 138 10.61 0.07 -11.40
CA GLN A 138 9.69 1.20 -11.45
C GLN A 138 8.28 0.73 -11.14
N ILE A 139 7.48 1.64 -10.59
CA ILE A 139 6.03 1.49 -10.43
C ILE A 139 5.39 2.28 -11.57
N GLU A 140 4.61 1.61 -12.41
CA GLU A 140 3.88 2.20 -13.53
C GLU A 140 2.44 2.49 -13.11
N LEU A 141 1.99 3.73 -13.35
CA LEU A 141 0.67 4.22 -12.96
C LEU A 141 -0.26 4.45 -14.16
N GLY A 142 0.18 4.10 -15.38
CA GLY A 142 -0.59 4.20 -16.63
C GLY A 142 -0.33 5.50 -17.40
N TYR A 143 -0.02 6.58 -16.70
CA TYR A 143 0.32 7.89 -17.25
C TYR A 143 1.75 8.33 -16.91
N GLY A 144 2.52 7.44 -16.27
CA GLY A 144 3.90 7.69 -15.93
C GLY A 144 4.44 6.73 -14.88
N THR A 145 5.77 6.70 -14.78
CA THR A 145 6.48 5.81 -13.89
C THR A 145 7.07 6.54 -12.70
N TYR A 146 7.11 5.84 -11.56
CA TYR A 146 7.84 6.27 -10.38
C TYR A 146 9.00 5.30 -10.11
N PRO A 147 10.27 5.77 -10.11
CA PRO A 147 11.40 4.88 -9.89
C PRO A 147 11.38 4.36 -8.46
N ILE A 148 11.72 3.09 -8.22
CA ILE A 148 11.79 2.55 -6.86
C ILE A 148 13.02 3.09 -6.12
N ARG A 149 14.17 3.21 -6.81
CA ARG A 149 15.47 3.66 -6.25
C ARG A 149 16.01 2.73 -5.15
N THR A 150 16.97 3.20 -4.33
CA THR A 150 17.52 2.44 -3.19
C THR A 150 16.71 2.69 -1.92
N LEU A 151 16.79 1.73 -0.99
CA LEU A 151 16.15 1.84 0.31
C LEU A 151 16.64 3.08 1.08
N ALA A 152 17.95 3.35 1.08
CA ALA A 152 18.53 4.50 1.77
C ALA A 152 18.02 5.83 1.22
N GLU A 153 17.93 5.96 -0.11
CA GLU A 153 17.35 7.15 -0.73
C GLU A 153 15.87 7.34 -0.38
N ARG A 154 15.12 6.25 -0.18
CA ARG A 154 13.69 6.32 0.19
C ARG A 154 13.49 6.63 1.66
N ALA A 155 14.25 6.01 2.55
CA ALA A 155 14.19 6.26 3.98
C ALA A 155 14.58 7.71 4.33
N ALA A 156 15.51 8.32 3.58
CA ALA A 156 15.96 9.70 3.80
C ALA A 156 14.99 10.80 3.33
N LEU A 157 13.85 10.42 2.73
CA LEU A 157 12.85 11.40 2.29
C LEU A 157 12.10 12.00 3.47
N GLU A 158 11.79 13.29 3.39
CA GLU A 158 10.86 13.92 4.33
C GLU A 158 9.43 13.36 4.14
N PRO A 159 8.67 13.17 5.25
CA PRO A 159 7.27 12.79 5.20
C PRO A 159 6.46 13.86 4.45
N VAL A 160 5.47 13.40 3.70
CA VAL A 160 4.53 14.29 3.00
C VAL A 160 3.11 14.03 3.48
N PRO A 161 2.26 15.07 3.58
CA PRO A 161 0.85 14.88 3.92
C PRO A 161 0.13 14.00 2.89
N ILE A 162 -0.63 13.03 3.41
CA ILE A 162 -1.48 12.12 2.62
C ILE A 162 -2.96 12.20 3.02
N ASP A 163 -3.34 13.17 3.84
CA ASP A 163 -4.75 13.41 4.15
C ASP A 163 -5.50 13.86 2.89
N GLY A 164 -6.80 13.55 2.83
CA GLY A 164 -7.61 13.80 1.64
C GLY A 164 -7.57 15.26 1.16
N ALA A 165 -7.61 16.22 2.09
CA ALA A 165 -7.58 17.64 1.73
C ALA A 165 -6.25 18.04 1.07
N SER A 166 -5.12 17.58 1.60
CA SER A 166 -3.80 17.81 1.00
C SER A 166 -3.66 17.16 -0.38
N LEU A 167 -4.21 15.96 -0.56
CA LEU A 167 -4.16 15.24 -1.84
C LEU A 167 -5.05 15.91 -2.89
N ASP A 168 -6.26 16.32 -2.51
CA ASP A 168 -7.20 16.99 -3.41
C ASP A 168 -6.70 18.39 -3.81
N ALA A 169 -6.09 19.12 -2.87
CA ALA A 169 -5.45 20.38 -3.17
C ALA A 169 -4.32 20.21 -4.21
N LEU A 170 -3.50 19.17 -4.06
CA LEU A 170 -2.41 18.87 -4.98
C LEU A 170 -2.90 18.55 -6.39
N ASP A 171 -4.03 17.87 -6.53
CA ASP A 171 -4.63 17.57 -7.83
C ASP A 171 -5.33 18.79 -8.45
N GLY A 172 -5.80 19.73 -7.62
CA GLY A 172 -6.43 20.98 -8.06
C GLY A 172 -5.45 22.08 -8.49
N GLU A 173 -4.16 21.96 -8.13
CA GLU A 173 -3.12 22.87 -8.60
C GLU A 173 -2.98 22.75 -10.13
N ARG A 174 -3.34 23.81 -10.87
CA ARG A 174 -3.13 23.86 -12.33
C ARG A 174 -1.63 23.94 -12.65
N SER A 175 -1.18 23.10 -13.58
CA SER A 175 0.11 23.23 -14.27
C SER A 175 0.10 24.40 -15.25
#